data_AF-A0A2D9Z4V0-F1
#
_entry.id   AF-A0A2D9Z4V0-F1
#
_cell.length_a   1.000
_cell.length_b   1.000
_cell.length_c   1.000
_cell.angle_alpha   90.00
_cell.angle_beta   90.00
_cell.angle_gamma   90.00
#
_symmetry.space_group_name_H-M   'P 1'
#
loop_
_entity.id
_entity.type
_entity.pdbx_description
1 polymer ?
#
loop_
_entity_poly.entity_id
_entity_poly.type
_entity_poly.pdbx_seq_one_letter_code
_entity_poly.pdbx_strand_id
1 'polypeptide(L)'
;MNYTARHRTVTKLVVGSMGIASIFGFNTMIFIVAQNEMITRAKTHSELLAKQGEIIVDNLGAKRDIDRLPMASCLANPASDSCDQVVQFLIQQINRSGTWFALLKESSNTPEHAIALESVQSLYKDWKAFLESIGSTSSTSYQALLSDLRTSVIYSPTLVETGYQQVLHSLLLMQEKIQIWVDSEIQNSPSLVDAKTKADVAYLILVVVELLLFISVGAIDVWNNNYSRKSRSPIAGKDTE
;
A
#
# COMPACT_ATOMS: atom_id res chain seq x y z
N MET A 1 -8.38 -51.75 -43.16
CA MET A 1 -7.50 -51.13 -42.14
C MET A 1 -7.73 -51.84 -40.81
N ASN A 2 -6.67 -52.34 -40.17
CA ASN A 2 -6.73 -53.21 -38.97
C ASN A 2 -7.36 -52.53 -37.75
N TYR A 3 -8.29 -53.22 -37.08
CA TYR A 3 -8.95 -52.79 -35.84
C TYR A 3 -7.95 -52.37 -34.74
N THR A 4 -6.81 -53.06 -34.69
CA THR A 4 -5.68 -52.77 -33.79
C THR A 4 -5.01 -51.42 -34.07
N ALA A 5 -4.97 -50.93 -35.31
CA ALA A 5 -4.41 -49.61 -35.62
C ALA A 5 -5.33 -48.46 -35.17
N ARG A 6 -6.65 -48.62 -35.31
CA ARG A 6 -7.67 -47.65 -34.84
C ARG A 6 -7.61 -47.49 -33.32
N HIS A 7 -7.65 -48.61 -32.60
CA HIS A 7 -7.64 -48.58 -31.14
C HIS A 7 -6.37 -47.92 -30.63
N ARG A 8 -5.21 -48.19 -31.24
CA ARG A 8 -3.93 -47.58 -30.86
C ARG A 8 -3.90 -46.06 -31.07
N THR A 9 -4.48 -45.55 -32.17
CA THR A 9 -4.53 -44.11 -32.46
C THR A 9 -5.53 -43.36 -31.55
N VAL A 10 -6.72 -43.93 -31.33
CA VAL A 10 -7.71 -43.32 -30.41
C VAL A 10 -7.19 -43.33 -28.97
N THR A 11 -6.58 -44.42 -28.50
CA THR A 11 -5.97 -44.46 -27.17
C THR A 11 -4.85 -43.41 -27.03
N LYS A 12 -4.02 -43.18 -28.06
CA LYS A 12 -3.00 -42.11 -28.03
C LYS A 12 -3.62 -40.71 -27.93
N LEU A 13 -4.72 -40.46 -28.63
CA LEU A 13 -5.45 -39.17 -28.57
C LEU A 13 -6.13 -38.95 -27.21
N VAL A 14 -6.73 -39.99 -26.64
CA VAL A 14 -7.34 -39.93 -25.30
C VAL A 14 -6.28 -39.69 -24.22
N VAL A 15 -5.15 -40.42 -24.25
CA VAL A 15 -4.05 -40.18 -23.31
C VAL A 15 -3.44 -38.79 -23.49
N GLY A 16 -3.30 -38.33 -24.74
CA GLY A 16 -2.84 -36.97 -25.06
C GLY A 16 -3.76 -35.90 -24.49
N SER A 17 -5.08 -36.04 -24.67
CA SER A 17 -6.07 -35.08 -24.14
C SER A 17 -6.14 -35.08 -22.60
N MET A 18 -5.99 -36.23 -21.94
CA MET A 18 -5.87 -36.30 -20.46
C MET A 18 -4.59 -35.61 -19.95
N GLY A 19 -3.49 -35.72 -20.70
CA GLY A 19 -2.24 -35.02 -20.41
C GLY A 19 -2.40 -33.49 -20.51
N ILE A 20 -3.02 -33.01 -21.58
CA ILE A 20 -3.29 -31.57 -21.76
C ILE A 20 -4.28 -31.07 -20.70
N ALA A 21 -5.30 -31.85 -20.34
CA ALA A 21 -6.25 -31.48 -19.29
C ALA A 21 -5.59 -31.37 -17.90
N SER A 22 -4.63 -32.26 -17.60
CA SER A 22 -3.82 -32.18 -16.37
C SER A 22 -2.94 -30.93 -16.35
N ILE A 23 -2.31 -30.59 -17.49
CA ILE A 23 -1.53 -29.37 -17.66
C ILE A 23 -2.44 -28.13 -17.49
N PHE A 24 -3.65 -28.16 -18.03
CA PHE A 24 -4.64 -27.08 -17.86
C PHE A 24 -5.04 -26.88 -16.39
N GLY A 25 -5.33 -27.96 -15.67
CA GLY A 25 -5.64 -27.90 -14.23
C GLY A 25 -4.49 -27.33 -13.40
N PHE A 26 -3.25 -27.73 -13.68
CA PHE A 26 -2.07 -27.20 -13.01
C PHE A 26 -1.84 -25.71 -13.29
N ASN A 27 -2.01 -25.27 -14.55
CA ASN A 27 -1.90 -23.86 -14.91
C ASN A 27 -3.04 -23.00 -14.33
N THR A 28 -4.24 -23.57 -14.19
CA THR A 28 -5.36 -22.93 -13.48
C THR A 28 -5.02 -22.68 -12.02
N MET A 29 -4.40 -23.65 -11.35
CA MET A 29 -3.93 -23.47 -9.97
C MET A 29 -2.87 -22.37 -9.86
N ILE A 30 -1.88 -22.35 -10.77
CA ILE A 30 -0.85 -21.30 -10.81
C ILE A 30 -1.48 -19.92 -11.01
N PHE A 31 -2.44 -19.81 -11.93
CA PHE A 31 -3.15 -18.55 -12.18
C PHE A 31 -3.92 -18.06 -10.95
N ILE A 32 -4.61 -18.96 -10.24
CA ILE A 32 -5.32 -18.62 -8.98
C ILE A 32 -4.34 -18.12 -7.93
N VAL A 33 -3.19 -18.78 -7.76
CA VAL A 33 -2.15 -18.33 -6.82
C VAL A 33 -1.62 -16.95 -7.20
N ALA A 34 -1.33 -16.71 -8.48
CA ALA A 34 -0.86 -15.41 -8.97
C ALA A 34 -1.92 -14.30 -8.82
N GLN A 35 -3.20 -14.59 -9.04
CA GLN A 35 -4.30 -13.66 -8.78
C GLN A 35 -4.44 -13.31 -7.30
N ASN A 36 -4.38 -14.31 -6.41
CA ASN A 36 -4.47 -14.07 -4.97
C ASN A 36 -3.28 -13.22 -4.47
N GLU A 37 -2.07 -13.48 -5.00
CA GLU A 37 -0.89 -12.66 -4.74
C GLU A 37 -1.09 -11.21 -5.24
N MET A 38 -1.66 -11.02 -6.43
CA MET A 38 -1.96 -9.68 -6.97
C MET A 38 -2.99 -8.94 -6.11
N ILE A 39 -4.12 -9.59 -5.76
CA ILE A 39 -5.18 -8.98 -4.95
C ILE A 39 -4.66 -8.55 -3.59
N THR A 40 -3.87 -9.43 -2.94
CA THR A 40 -3.29 -9.14 -1.63
C THR A 40 -2.33 -7.96 -1.72
N ARG A 41 -1.45 -7.93 -2.72
CA ARG A 41 -0.51 -6.80 -2.92
C ARG A 41 -1.21 -5.51 -3.30
N ALA A 42 -2.25 -5.57 -4.12
CA ALA A 42 -3.05 -4.40 -4.48
C ALA A 42 -3.71 -3.79 -3.24
N LYS A 43 -4.24 -4.63 -2.35
CA LYS A 43 -4.81 -4.19 -1.08
C LYS A 43 -3.75 -3.52 -0.19
N THR A 44 -2.61 -4.18 0.04
CA THR A 44 -1.51 -3.62 0.83
C THR A 44 -0.97 -2.32 0.24
N HIS A 45 -0.82 -2.23 -1.08
CA HIS A 45 -0.37 -1.00 -1.74
C HIS A 45 -1.41 0.13 -1.60
N SER A 46 -2.71 -0.19 -1.70
CA SER A 46 -3.77 0.79 -1.45
C SER A 46 -3.80 1.30 0.00
N GLU A 47 -3.53 0.42 0.97
CA GLU A 47 -3.43 0.78 2.39
C GLU A 47 -2.20 1.67 2.64
N LEU A 48 -1.07 1.39 1.99
CA LEU A 48 0.13 2.23 2.05
C LEU A 48 -0.11 3.60 1.40
N LEU A 49 -0.80 3.66 0.26
CA LEU A 49 -1.16 4.92 -0.41
C LEU A 49 -2.18 5.73 0.40
N ALA A 50 -3.15 5.08 1.03
CA ALA A 50 -4.12 5.74 1.91
C ALA A 50 -3.43 6.34 3.12
N LYS A 51 -2.52 5.59 3.75
CA LYS A 51 -1.63 6.10 4.81
C LYS A 51 -0.83 7.29 4.27
N GLN A 52 -0.15 7.17 3.14
CA GLN A 52 0.58 8.30 2.54
C GLN A 52 -0.30 9.53 2.33
N GLY A 53 -1.54 9.37 1.86
CA GLY A 53 -2.48 10.47 1.68
C GLY A 53 -2.81 11.18 2.99
N GLU A 54 -3.10 10.42 4.04
CA GLU A 54 -3.35 10.95 5.39
C GLU A 54 -2.15 11.75 5.91
N ILE A 55 -0.96 11.19 5.71
CA ILE A 55 0.33 11.78 6.09
C ILE A 55 0.62 13.09 5.35
N ILE A 56 0.43 13.10 4.02
CA ILE A 56 0.67 14.28 3.20
C ILE A 56 -0.31 15.40 3.55
N VAL A 57 -1.58 15.07 3.76
CA VAL A 57 -2.61 16.03 4.16
C VAL A 57 -2.27 16.64 5.53
N ASP A 58 -1.83 15.82 6.47
CA ASP A 58 -1.41 16.28 7.80
C ASP A 58 -0.15 17.16 7.74
N ASN A 59 0.85 16.81 6.92
CA ASN A 59 2.05 17.61 6.70
C ASN A 59 1.73 18.95 6.03
N LEU A 60 0.88 18.96 5.01
CA LEU A 60 0.42 20.18 4.33
C LEU A 60 -0.39 21.08 5.26
N GLY A 61 -1.25 20.49 6.09
CA GLY A 61 -2.00 21.20 7.13
C GLY A 61 -1.06 21.85 8.14
N ALA A 62 -0.14 21.08 8.72
CA ALA A 62 0.83 21.57 9.70
C ALA A 62 1.72 22.68 9.13
N LYS A 63 2.25 22.53 7.91
CA LYS A 63 3.09 23.56 7.29
C LYS A 63 2.32 24.86 7.04
N ARG A 64 1.09 24.75 6.54
CA ARG A 64 0.19 25.92 6.35
C ARG A 64 -0.12 26.61 7.68
N ASP A 65 -0.29 25.84 8.74
CA ASP A 65 -0.56 26.37 10.07
C ASP A 65 0.70 27.05 10.63
N ILE A 66 1.90 26.50 10.42
CA ILE A 66 3.21 27.11 10.77
C ILE A 66 3.38 28.49 10.15
N ASP A 67 3.15 28.61 8.84
CA ASP A 67 3.33 29.87 8.10
C ASP A 67 2.36 30.98 8.55
N ARG A 68 1.27 30.62 9.25
CA ARG A 68 0.23 31.55 9.71
C ARG A 68 0.35 31.88 11.20
N LEU A 69 1.38 31.41 11.89
CA LEU A 69 1.47 31.57 13.35
C LEU A 69 1.84 32.99 13.77
N PRO A 70 1.03 33.63 14.61
CA PRO A 70 1.26 35.01 15.03
C PRO A 70 2.16 35.10 16.27
N MET A 71 3.24 34.31 16.36
CA MET A 71 4.13 34.36 17.54
C MET A 71 4.72 35.77 17.73
N ALA A 72 5.11 36.44 16.65
CA ALA A 72 5.55 37.83 16.71
C ALA A 72 4.47 38.77 17.30
N SER A 73 3.19 38.53 16.99
CA SER A 73 2.07 39.30 17.56
C SER A 73 1.79 38.96 19.02
N CYS A 74 1.97 37.69 19.43
CA CYS A 74 1.90 37.27 20.82
C CYS A 74 3.02 37.92 21.66
N LEU A 75 4.26 37.96 21.12
CA LEU A 75 5.39 38.64 21.75
C LEU A 75 5.16 40.16 21.89
N ALA A 76 4.56 40.79 20.89
CA ALA A 76 4.26 42.23 20.90
C ALA A 76 3.10 42.60 21.86
N ASN A 77 2.08 41.75 21.97
CA ASN A 77 0.95 41.95 22.87
C ASN A 77 0.46 40.62 23.46
N PRO A 78 0.90 40.26 24.69
CA PRO A 78 0.51 39.02 25.35
C PRO A 78 -0.99 38.89 25.61
N ALA A 79 -1.70 40.01 25.76
CA ALA A 79 -3.13 40.03 26.03
C ALA A 79 -3.98 39.79 24.76
N SER A 80 -3.36 39.78 23.58
CA SER A 80 -4.05 39.49 22.32
C SER A 80 -4.48 38.02 22.19
N ASP A 81 -5.37 37.77 21.23
CA ASP A 81 -5.78 36.41 20.84
C ASP A 81 -4.65 35.65 20.11
N SER A 82 -3.54 36.32 19.77
CA SER A 82 -2.42 35.67 19.10
C SER A 82 -1.75 34.61 19.98
N CYS A 83 -1.67 34.82 21.30
CA CYS A 83 -1.13 33.80 22.21
C CYS A 83 -2.09 32.60 22.34
N ASP A 84 -3.40 32.83 22.24
CA ASP A 84 -4.42 31.77 22.22
C ASP A 84 -4.22 30.85 21.01
N GLN A 85 -4.03 31.44 19.83
CA GLN A 85 -3.73 30.71 18.59
C GLN A 85 -2.43 29.93 18.65
N VAL A 86 -1.37 30.51 19.25
CA VAL A 86 -0.11 29.80 19.47
C VAL A 86 -0.35 28.58 20.36
N VAL A 87 -1.02 28.72 21.51
CA VAL A 87 -1.32 27.59 22.41
C VAL A 87 -2.14 26.50 21.74
N GLN A 88 -3.17 26.88 20.97
CA GLN A 88 -3.95 25.91 20.21
C GLN A 88 -3.08 25.13 19.22
N PHE A 89 -2.20 25.83 18.50
CA PHE A 89 -1.25 25.18 17.59
C PHE A 89 -0.29 24.25 18.33
N LEU A 90 0.29 24.69 19.45
CA LEU A 90 1.20 23.88 20.28
C LEU A 90 0.54 22.54 20.66
N ILE A 91 -0.68 22.60 21.21
CA ILE A 91 -1.44 21.41 21.63
C ILE A 91 -1.74 20.49 20.44
N GLN A 92 -2.16 21.07 19.31
CA GLN A 92 -2.42 20.30 18.09
C GLN A 92 -1.16 19.58 17.61
N GLN A 93 0.00 20.24 17.58
CA GLN A 93 1.24 19.61 17.13
C GLN A 93 1.75 18.55 18.12
N ILE A 94 1.61 18.77 19.43
CA ILE A 94 1.95 17.75 20.45
C ILE A 94 1.09 16.50 20.25
N ASN A 95 -0.22 16.66 20.10
CA ASN A 95 -1.13 15.54 19.86
C ASN A 95 -0.79 14.81 18.55
N ARG A 96 -0.56 15.55 17.47
CA ARG A 96 -0.12 14.98 16.17
C ARG A 96 1.17 14.18 16.32
N SER A 97 2.16 14.73 17.01
CA SER A 97 3.45 14.05 17.27
C SER A 97 3.25 12.75 18.06
N GLY A 98 2.29 12.72 19.00
CA GLY A 98 1.90 11.51 19.73
C GLY A 98 1.28 10.44 18.82
N THR A 99 0.39 10.83 17.91
CA THR A 99 -0.16 9.93 16.89
C THR A 99 0.94 9.36 16.00
N TRP A 100 1.88 10.20 15.57
CA TRP A 100 3.03 9.78 14.76
C TRP A 100 3.93 8.79 15.47
N PHE A 101 4.21 9.03 16.75
CA PHE A 101 4.98 8.10 17.56
C PHE A 101 4.29 6.73 17.66
N ALA A 102 2.98 6.69 17.88
CA ALA A 102 2.22 5.44 17.93
C ALA A 102 2.25 4.71 16.58
N LEU A 103 1.98 5.43 15.48
CA LEU A 103 1.98 4.86 14.13
C LEU A 103 3.35 4.28 13.74
N LEU A 104 4.43 5.04 13.99
CA LEU A 104 5.79 4.58 13.71
C LEU A 104 6.14 3.39 14.62
N LYS A 105 5.79 3.41 15.90
CA LYS A 105 6.10 2.29 16.80
C LYS A 105 5.45 0.97 16.34
N GLU A 106 4.32 1.03 15.64
CA GLU A 106 3.61 -0.13 15.10
C GLU A 106 4.08 -0.56 13.69
N SER A 107 4.97 0.20 13.05
CA SER A 107 5.38 -0.02 11.65
C SER A 107 6.72 -0.78 11.49
N SER A 108 7.23 -0.85 10.25
CA SER A 108 8.35 -1.70 9.80
C SER A 108 9.69 -1.44 10.51
N ASN A 109 10.71 -2.26 10.24
CA ASN A 109 12.08 -2.10 10.76
C ASN A 109 13.07 -1.67 9.65
N THR A 110 12.77 -0.58 8.92
CA THR A 110 13.72 0.01 7.95
C THR A 110 14.66 1.02 8.62
N PRO A 111 15.83 1.32 8.03
CA PRO A 111 16.69 2.40 8.50
C PRO A 111 15.98 3.76 8.50
N GLU A 112 15.17 4.05 7.48
CA GLU A 112 14.40 5.29 7.37
C GLU A 112 13.34 5.39 8.47
N HIS A 113 12.74 4.26 8.83
CA HIS A 113 11.82 4.17 9.95
C HIS A 113 12.48 4.55 11.28
N ALA A 114 13.67 4.01 11.57
CA ALA A 114 14.41 4.34 12.78
C ALA A 114 14.74 5.86 12.86
N ILE A 115 15.12 6.45 11.73
CA ILE A 115 15.40 7.89 11.61
C ILE A 115 14.13 8.72 11.85
N ALA A 116 12.99 8.32 11.27
CA ALA A 116 11.71 8.99 11.49
C ALA A 116 11.29 8.92 12.97
N LEU A 117 11.43 7.75 13.59
CA LEU A 117 11.10 7.55 15.00
C LEU A 117 12.00 8.40 15.92
N GLU A 118 13.30 8.45 15.65
CA GLU A 118 14.23 9.31 16.40
C GLU A 118 13.85 10.80 16.27
N SER A 119 13.44 11.23 15.08
CA SER A 119 13.03 12.62 14.85
C SER A 119 11.76 12.99 15.63
N VAL A 120 10.77 12.10 15.70
CA VAL A 120 9.57 12.28 16.55
C VAL A 120 9.96 12.35 18.04
N GLN A 121 10.87 11.49 18.49
CA GLN A 121 11.37 11.53 19.86
C GLN A 121 12.13 12.82 20.18
N SER A 122 12.92 13.34 19.23
CA SER A 122 13.61 14.62 19.37
C SER A 122 12.62 15.77 19.51
N LEU A 123 11.61 15.83 18.63
CA LEU A 123 10.55 16.84 18.72
C LEU A 123 9.84 16.81 20.07
N TYR A 124 9.54 15.62 20.60
CA TYR A 124 8.93 15.50 21.93
C TYR A 124 9.83 16.03 23.05
N LYS A 125 11.15 15.81 22.97
CA LYS A 125 12.11 16.38 23.92
C LYS A 125 12.14 17.91 23.85
N ASP A 126 12.16 18.47 22.65
CA ASP A 126 12.14 19.92 22.45
C ASP A 126 10.83 20.55 22.93
N TRP A 127 9.68 19.89 22.66
CA TRP A 127 8.39 20.30 23.22
C TRP A 127 8.43 20.35 24.74
N LYS A 128 8.92 19.28 25.37
CA LYS A 128 9.01 19.20 26.82
C LYS A 128 9.92 20.29 27.39
N ALA A 129 11.09 20.50 26.80
CA ALA A 129 12.02 21.55 27.22
C ALA A 129 11.41 22.96 27.08
N PHE A 130 10.66 23.20 26.00
CA PHE A 130 9.95 24.47 25.81
C PHE A 130 8.83 24.67 26.83
N LEU A 131 8.03 23.63 27.10
CA LEU A 131 6.98 23.71 28.13
C LEU A 131 7.59 23.99 29.51
N GLU A 132 8.68 23.31 29.85
CA GLU A 132 9.41 23.55 31.10
C GLU A 132 9.99 24.98 31.16
N SER A 133 10.47 25.53 30.05
CA SER A 133 11.04 26.89 30.00
C SER A 133 10.00 27.99 30.19
N ILE A 134 8.74 27.73 29.84
CA ILE A 134 7.62 28.63 30.15
C ILE A 134 6.96 28.35 31.52
N GLY A 135 7.55 27.48 32.35
CA GLY A 135 7.03 27.15 33.68
C GLY A 135 5.87 26.17 33.68
N SER A 136 5.53 25.60 32.52
CA SER A 136 4.46 24.62 32.37
C SER A 136 4.94 23.23 32.75
N THR A 137 4.19 22.55 33.63
CA THR A 137 4.39 21.12 33.86
C THR A 137 3.68 20.30 32.79
N SER A 138 4.09 19.06 32.52
CA SER A 138 3.62 18.26 31.38
C SER A 138 2.13 17.83 31.42
N SER A 139 1.31 18.35 32.35
CA SER A 139 -0.11 17.98 32.56
C SER A 139 -1.08 19.18 32.60
N THR A 140 -0.66 20.36 32.16
CA THR A 140 -1.46 21.59 32.27
C THR A 140 -2.60 21.66 31.27
N SER A 141 -3.78 22.07 31.76
CA SER A 141 -4.93 22.42 30.92
C SER A 141 -4.61 23.55 29.95
N TYR A 142 -5.41 23.68 28.88
CA TYR A 142 -5.31 24.79 27.91
C TYR A 142 -5.12 26.17 28.57
N GLN A 143 -5.94 26.47 29.59
CA GLN A 143 -5.93 27.76 30.28
C GLN A 143 -4.65 27.99 31.10
N ALA A 144 -4.08 26.92 31.66
CA ALA A 144 -2.81 27.01 32.38
C ALA A 144 -1.66 27.26 31.41
N LEU A 145 -1.60 26.54 30.29
CA LEU A 145 -0.58 26.76 29.25
C LEU A 145 -0.63 28.18 28.69
N LEU A 146 -1.83 28.73 28.48
CA LEU A 146 -2.03 30.09 28.01
C LEU A 146 -1.59 31.13 29.05
N SER A 147 -1.92 30.92 30.32
CA SER A 147 -1.48 31.79 31.42
C SER A 147 0.03 31.78 31.55
N ASP A 148 0.65 30.60 31.54
CA ASP A 148 2.09 30.40 31.66
C ASP A 148 2.82 31.04 30.47
N LEU A 149 2.36 30.79 29.24
CA LEU A 149 2.91 31.43 28.05
C LEU A 149 2.85 32.96 28.13
N ARG A 150 1.68 33.53 28.45
CA ARG A 150 1.51 34.99 28.56
C ARG A 150 2.44 35.59 29.61
N THR A 151 2.57 34.93 30.75
CA THR A 151 3.46 35.32 31.84
C THR A 151 4.92 35.27 31.37
N SER A 152 5.34 34.19 30.74
CA SER A 152 6.71 34.02 30.23
C SER A 152 7.04 34.98 29.09
N VAL A 153 6.07 35.37 28.25
CA VAL A 153 6.30 36.42 27.23
C VAL A 153 6.57 37.77 27.90
N ILE A 154 5.89 38.10 29.00
CA ILE A 154 6.11 39.36 29.73
C ILE A 154 7.51 39.36 30.37
N TYR A 155 7.92 38.25 30.99
CA TYR A 155 9.15 38.21 31.80
C TYR A 155 10.39 37.72 31.05
N SER A 156 10.24 36.97 29.95
CA SER A 156 11.33 36.31 29.23
C SER A 156 11.01 36.10 27.74
N PRO A 157 10.70 37.16 26.98
CA PRO A 157 10.25 37.05 25.58
C PRO A 157 11.28 36.35 24.68
N THR A 158 12.58 36.62 24.86
CA THR A 158 13.66 36.01 24.07
C THR A 158 13.76 34.50 24.30
N LEU A 159 13.53 34.04 25.54
CA LEU A 159 13.54 32.61 25.85
C LEU A 159 12.36 31.90 25.19
N VAL A 160 11.17 32.52 25.25
CA VAL A 160 9.96 32.01 24.60
C VAL A 160 10.17 31.93 23.09
N GLU A 161 10.67 33.00 22.48
CA GLU A 161 10.95 33.05 21.04
C GLU A 161 11.93 31.96 20.61
N THR A 162 13.05 31.83 21.33
CA THR A 162 14.09 30.85 21.00
C THR A 162 13.59 29.42 21.16
N GLY A 163 12.92 29.12 22.28
CA GLY A 163 12.36 27.80 22.52
C GLY A 163 11.30 27.43 21.48
N TYR A 164 10.44 28.37 21.11
CA TYR A 164 9.45 28.16 20.06
C TYR A 164 10.08 27.93 18.68
N GLN A 165 11.10 28.71 18.31
CA GLN A 165 11.83 28.52 17.05
C GLN A 165 12.53 27.16 17.00
N GLN A 166 13.13 26.71 18.12
CA GLN A 166 13.74 25.38 18.22
C GLN A 166 12.71 24.28 17.97
N VAL A 167 11.52 24.39 18.57
CA VAL A 167 10.47 23.40 18.34
C VAL A 167 9.97 23.43 16.89
N LEU A 168 9.77 24.62 16.31
CA LEU A 168 9.38 24.72 14.90
C LEU A 168 10.41 24.07 13.97
N HIS A 169 11.70 24.25 14.25
CA HIS A 169 12.76 23.61 13.48
C HIS A 169 12.69 22.08 13.57
N SER A 170 12.57 21.54 14.78
CA SER A 170 12.43 20.08 14.99
C SER A 170 11.16 19.51 14.37
N LEU A 171 10.07 20.28 14.35
CA LEU A 171 8.82 19.89 13.69
C LEU A 171 9.00 19.77 12.18
N LEU A 172 9.67 20.74 11.54
CA LEU A 172 9.96 20.70 10.11
C LEU A 172 10.87 19.52 9.74
N LEU A 173 11.91 19.27 10.55
CA LEU A 173 12.79 18.11 10.36
C LEU A 173 12.01 16.79 10.48
N MET A 174 11.15 16.66 11.50
CA MET A 174 10.31 15.48 11.68
C MET A 174 9.41 15.24 10.46
N GLN A 175 8.75 16.28 9.94
CA GLN A 175 7.90 16.17 8.75
C GLN A 175 8.69 15.69 7.53
N GLU A 176 9.89 16.21 7.32
CA GLU A 176 10.79 15.76 6.24
C GLU A 176 11.15 14.28 6.39
N LYS A 177 11.55 13.84 7.59
CA LYS A 177 11.94 12.44 7.82
C LYS A 177 10.78 11.46 7.70
N ILE A 178 9.60 11.85 8.17
CA ILE A 178 8.37 11.08 7.97
C ILE A 178 8.06 10.95 6.48
N GLN A 179 8.18 12.04 5.70
CA GLN A 179 7.95 11.99 4.26
C GLN A 179 8.91 11.02 3.56
N ILE A 180 10.20 11.08 3.88
CA ILE A 180 11.22 10.17 3.33
C ILE A 180 10.91 8.71 3.68
N TRP A 181 10.53 8.43 4.92
CA TRP A 181 10.14 7.09 5.35
C TRP A 181 8.94 6.57 4.54
N VAL A 182 7.90 7.38 4.35
CA VAL A 182 6.72 6.99 3.56
C VAL A 182 7.09 6.70 2.11
N ASP A 183 7.89 7.57 1.49
CA ASP A 183 8.32 7.39 0.11
C ASP A 183 9.17 6.11 -0.02
N SER A 184 10.00 5.80 0.99
CA SER A 184 10.76 4.54 1.09
C SER A 184 9.84 3.32 1.21
N GLU A 185 8.84 3.35 2.09
CA GLU A 185 7.87 2.24 2.25
C GLU A 185 7.10 1.96 0.96
N ILE A 186 6.77 2.99 0.17
CA ILE A 186 6.11 2.82 -1.12
C ILE A 186 7.04 2.22 -2.15
N GLN A 187 8.27 2.73 -2.25
CA GLN A 187 9.27 2.22 -3.19
C GLN A 187 9.68 0.78 -2.87
N ASN A 188 9.78 0.45 -1.58
CA ASN A 188 10.16 -0.88 -1.09
C ASN A 188 8.97 -1.84 -0.96
N SER A 189 7.73 -1.35 -1.13
CA SER A 189 6.55 -2.22 -1.13
C SER A 189 6.65 -3.24 -2.28
N PRO A 190 6.25 -4.51 -2.07
CA PRO A 190 6.32 -5.53 -3.10
C PRO A 190 5.62 -5.04 -4.38
N SER A 191 6.38 -4.95 -5.48
CA SER A 191 5.92 -4.39 -6.75
C SER A 191 4.58 -5.01 -7.18
N LEU A 192 3.56 -4.15 -7.27
CA LEU A 192 2.26 -4.49 -7.85
C LEU A 192 2.42 -4.83 -9.34
N VAL A 193 3.38 -4.18 -10.02
CA VAL A 193 3.72 -4.42 -11.42
C VAL A 193 4.22 -5.85 -11.63
N ASP A 194 5.05 -6.37 -10.72
CA ASP A 194 5.59 -7.72 -10.83
C ASP A 194 4.50 -8.78 -10.61
N ALA A 195 3.63 -8.56 -9.63
CA ALA A 195 2.51 -9.47 -9.36
C ALA A 195 1.47 -9.45 -10.48
N LYS A 196 1.20 -8.27 -11.06
CA LYS A 196 0.38 -8.13 -12.27
C LYS A 196 0.99 -8.91 -13.44
N THR A 197 2.27 -8.69 -13.71
CA THR A 197 2.99 -9.37 -14.80
C THR A 197 2.94 -10.89 -14.65
N LYS A 198 3.14 -11.41 -13.43
CA LYS A 198 3.02 -12.85 -13.16
C LYS A 198 1.62 -13.39 -13.45
N ALA A 199 0.56 -12.68 -13.06
CA ALA A 199 -0.80 -13.10 -13.33
C ALA A 199 -1.15 -13.02 -14.83
N ASP A 200 -0.68 -11.97 -15.52
CA ASP A 200 -0.85 -11.80 -16.97
C ASP A 200 -0.16 -12.93 -17.75
N VAL A 201 1.07 -13.31 -17.35
CA VAL A 201 1.78 -14.45 -17.94
C VAL A 201 1.07 -15.77 -17.66
N ALA A 202 0.61 -15.99 -16.42
CA ALA A 202 -0.13 -17.19 -16.05
C ALA A 202 -1.44 -17.31 -16.84
N TYR A 203 -2.16 -16.21 -17.04
CA TYR A 203 -3.35 -16.15 -17.88
C TYR A 203 -3.05 -16.48 -19.34
N LEU A 204 -1.98 -15.91 -19.91
CA LEU A 204 -1.59 -16.16 -21.29
C LEU A 204 -1.28 -17.64 -21.54
N ILE A 205 -0.58 -18.29 -20.61
CA ILE A 205 -0.33 -19.74 -20.66
C ILE A 205 -1.66 -20.51 -20.62
N LEU A 206 -2.58 -20.11 -19.74
CA LEU A 206 -3.89 -20.74 -19.60
C LEU A 206 -4.71 -20.68 -20.90
N VAL A 207 -4.74 -19.52 -21.56
CA VAL A 207 -5.39 -19.33 -22.87
C VAL A 207 -4.75 -20.21 -23.95
N VAL A 208 -3.42 -20.31 -24.00
CA VAL A 208 -2.73 -21.17 -24.99
C VAL A 208 -3.07 -22.64 -24.74
N VAL A 209 -3.03 -23.10 -23.49
CA VAL A 209 -3.37 -24.48 -23.13
C VAL A 209 -4.85 -24.78 -23.42
N GLU A 210 -5.74 -23.82 -23.20
CA GLU A 210 -7.16 -23.91 -23.55
C GLU A 210 -7.36 -24.08 -25.07
N LEU A 211 -6.70 -23.25 -25.88
CA LEU A 211 -6.74 -23.40 -27.35
C LEU A 211 -6.23 -24.77 -27.80
N LEU A 212 -5.16 -25.28 -27.18
CA LEU A 212 -4.64 -26.63 -27.45
C LEU A 212 -5.64 -27.72 -27.07
N LEU A 213 -6.39 -27.55 -25.97
CA LEU A 213 -7.49 -28.46 -25.60
C LEU A 213 -8.59 -28.45 -26.66
N PHE A 214 -9.05 -27.26 -27.08
CA PHE A 214 -10.08 -27.13 -28.10
C PHE A 214 -9.66 -27.78 -29.43
N ILE A 215 -8.43 -27.55 -29.89
CA ILE A 215 -7.89 -28.18 -31.10
C ILE A 215 -7.83 -29.70 -30.94
N SER A 216 -7.39 -30.19 -29.77
CA SER A 216 -7.28 -31.63 -29.51
C SER A 216 -8.64 -32.33 -29.51
N VAL A 217 -9.65 -31.72 -28.88
CA VAL A 217 -11.03 -32.23 -28.87
C VAL A 217 -11.63 -32.19 -30.28
N GLY A 218 -11.45 -31.09 -31.01
CA GLY A 218 -11.90 -30.98 -32.40
C GLY A 218 -11.26 -32.01 -33.32
N ALA A 219 -9.96 -32.29 -33.15
CA ALA A 219 -9.26 -33.32 -33.91
C ALA A 219 -9.80 -34.74 -33.61
N ILE A 220 -10.12 -35.04 -32.35
CA ILE A 220 -10.76 -36.30 -31.95
C ILE A 220 -12.13 -36.45 -32.60
N ASP A 221 -12.95 -35.40 -32.56
CA ASP A 221 -14.31 -35.43 -33.11
C ASP A 221 -14.30 -35.60 -34.63
N VAL A 222 -13.46 -34.86 -35.36
CA VAL A 222 -13.29 -35.00 -36.82
C VAL A 222 -12.83 -36.41 -37.19
N TRP A 223 -11.89 -36.99 -36.43
CA TRP A 223 -11.41 -38.35 -36.69
C TRP A 223 -12.52 -39.39 -36.45
N ASN A 224 -13.33 -39.22 -35.40
CA ASN A 224 -14.42 -40.12 -35.07
C ASN A 224 -15.57 -40.04 -36.11
N ASN A 225 -15.93 -38.83 -36.52
CA ASN A 225 -17.03 -38.58 -37.47
C ASN A 225 -16.69 -38.93 -38.93
N ASN A 226 -15.46 -38.68 -39.40
CA ASN A 226 -15.05 -39.04 -40.76
C ASN A 226 -14.96 -40.57 -40.98
N TYR A 227 -14.67 -41.35 -39.94
CA TYR A 227 -14.64 -42.81 -40.06
C TYR A 227 -16.06 -43.43 -40.06
N SER A 228 -16.99 -42.86 -39.28
CA SER A 228 -18.39 -43.30 -39.22
C SER A 228 -19.12 -43.14 -40.57
N ARG A 229 -18.73 -42.16 -41.38
CA ARG A 229 -19.21 -41.98 -42.77
C ARG A 229 -18.69 -43.05 -43.73
N LYS A 230 -17.46 -43.54 -43.56
CA LYS A 230 -16.88 -44.59 -44.44
C LYS A 230 -17.44 -45.99 -44.18
N SER A 231 -18.02 -46.26 -43.01
CA SER A 231 -18.66 -47.55 -42.71
C SER A 231 -20.12 -47.65 -43.18
N ARG A 232 -20.71 -46.56 -43.70
CA ARG A 232 -22.04 -46.53 -44.31
C ARG A 232 -21.93 -46.39 -45.84
N SER A 233 -21.27 -47.34 -46.50
CA SER A 233 -21.61 -47.57 -47.92
C SER A 233 -22.97 -48.27 -47.97
N PRO A 234 -23.93 -47.83 -48.79
CA PRO A 234 -25.15 -48.60 -49.02
C PRO A 234 -24.75 -49.96 -49.57
N ILE A 235 -25.28 -51.03 -48.96
CA ILE A 235 -25.26 -52.36 -49.57
C ILE A 235 -26.02 -52.19 -50.88
N ALA A 236 -25.27 -52.17 -51.99
CA ALA A 236 -25.83 -52.11 -53.32
C ALA A 236 -26.74 -53.31 -53.54
N GLY A 237 -27.83 -53.06 -54.28
CA GLY A 237 -28.95 -53.93 -54.54
C GLY A 237 -28.56 -55.38 -54.81
N LYS A 238 -29.32 -56.25 -54.15
CA LYS A 238 -29.45 -57.65 -54.43
C LYS A 238 -30.33 -57.78 -55.68
N ASP A 239 -29.73 -57.68 -56.87
CA ASP A 239 -30.40 -58.06 -58.11
C ASP A 239 -30.18 -59.56 -58.32
N THR A 240 -31.14 -60.35 -57.82
CA THR A 240 -31.36 -61.74 -58.23
C THR A 240 -32.49 -61.75 -59.23
N GLU A 241 -32.16 -61.93 -60.51
CA GLU A 241 -33.01 -62.65 -61.47
C GLU A 241 -32.48 -64.08 -61.62
#